data_AF-A0A7G6YFW8-F1
#
_entry.id   AF-A0A7G6YFW8-F1
#
_cell.length_a   1.000
_cell.length_b   1.000
_cell.length_c   1.000
_cell.angle_alpha   90.00
_cell.angle_beta   90.00
_cell.angle_gamma   90.00
#
_symmetry.space_group_name_H-M   'P 1'
#
loop_
_entity.id
_entity.type
_entity.pdbx_description
1 polymer ?
#
loop_
_entity_poly.entity_id
_entity_poly.type
_entity_poly.pdbx_seq_one_letter_code
_entity_poly.pdbx_strand_id
1 'polypeptide(L)'
;MNENLSGDAREMLDLIDGQQRRVDRGLRIPVVWLYTVWAVAWLVGFLALYFAQLGLFDPVAAGIVFAVLIVGSIVASAVIGSRIGRGVRGDSQFAGTVYGVSWSVCSVAFALLGIGLIAEGMPGDLAGIYFPSAYALMCGTLYLAGAAVWHDRLQLVLGLALLVVGAVAPFLGLGPNLLLMAVAGGVVFGAGALVTLRTLSPQR
;
A
#
# COMPACT_ATOMS: atom_id res chain seq x y z
N MET A 1 40.13 -33.90 -20.00
CA MET A 1 38.98 -34.23 -19.11
C MET A 1 38.53 -33.02 -18.28
N ASN A 2 38.55 -31.79 -18.82
CA ASN A 2 38.13 -30.55 -18.11
C ASN A 2 37.04 -29.75 -18.83
N GLU A 3 36.67 -30.11 -20.08
CA GLU A 3 35.64 -29.39 -20.85
C GLU A 3 34.20 -29.70 -20.43
N ASN A 4 33.90 -30.92 -19.99
CA ASN A 4 32.53 -31.28 -19.57
C ASN A 4 32.10 -30.61 -18.25
N LEU A 5 33.03 -30.38 -17.31
CA LEU A 5 32.74 -29.77 -16.01
C LEU A 5 32.37 -28.27 -16.12
N SER A 6 32.94 -27.56 -17.11
CA SER A 6 32.62 -26.14 -17.33
C SER A 6 31.31 -25.94 -18.08
N GLY A 7 30.93 -26.88 -18.95
CA GLY A 7 29.61 -26.95 -19.58
C GLY A 7 28.51 -27.20 -18.54
N ASP A 8 28.66 -28.22 -17.70
CA ASP A 8 27.73 -28.55 -16.60
C ASP A 8 27.59 -27.40 -15.59
N ALA A 9 28.67 -26.70 -15.26
CA ALA A 9 28.63 -25.55 -14.34
C ALA A 9 27.86 -24.36 -14.92
N ARG A 10 28.02 -24.06 -16.23
CA ARG A 10 27.28 -23.00 -16.91
C ARG A 10 25.80 -23.36 -17.06
N GLU A 11 25.49 -24.61 -17.39
CA GLU A 11 24.11 -25.08 -17.51
C GLU A 11 23.40 -25.11 -16.15
N MET A 12 24.08 -25.51 -15.08
CA MET A 12 23.56 -25.39 -13.71
C MET A 12 23.35 -23.93 -13.29
N LEU A 13 24.25 -23.01 -13.64
CA LEU A 13 24.07 -21.58 -13.37
C LEU A 13 22.88 -21.01 -14.15
N ASP A 14 22.73 -21.33 -15.43
CA ASP A 14 21.60 -20.91 -16.25
C ASP A 14 20.26 -21.44 -15.71
N LEU A 15 20.25 -22.68 -15.19
CA LEU A 15 19.08 -23.26 -14.52
C LEU A 15 18.78 -22.56 -13.19
N ILE A 16 19.79 -22.26 -12.37
CA ILE A 16 19.64 -21.50 -11.12
C ILE A 16 19.13 -20.09 -11.41
N ASP A 17 19.71 -19.37 -12.36
CA ASP A 17 19.29 -18.03 -12.78
C ASP A 17 17.88 -18.04 -13.37
N GLY A 18 17.52 -19.09 -14.12
CA GLY A 18 16.18 -19.30 -14.64
C GLY A 18 15.15 -19.55 -13.54
N GLN A 19 15.50 -20.36 -12.54
CA GLN A 19 14.67 -20.64 -11.36
C GLN A 19 14.52 -19.39 -10.48
N GLN A 20 15.61 -18.70 -10.17
CA GLN A 20 15.62 -17.45 -9.40
C GLN A 20 14.76 -16.38 -10.06
N ARG A 21 14.91 -16.14 -11.38
CA ARG A 21 14.06 -15.19 -12.13
C ARG A 21 12.57 -15.56 -12.06
N ARG A 22 12.24 -16.85 -12.09
CA ARG A 22 10.86 -17.34 -12.06
C ARG A 22 10.24 -17.20 -10.66
N VAL A 23 11.01 -17.45 -9.61
CA VAL A 23 10.64 -17.23 -8.20
C VAL A 23 10.48 -15.74 -7.92
N ASP A 24 11.44 -14.90 -8.31
CA ASP A 24 11.40 -13.45 -8.15
C ASP A 24 10.19 -12.83 -8.84
N ARG A 25 9.90 -13.25 -10.08
CA ARG A 25 8.73 -12.81 -10.82
C ARG A 25 7.42 -13.25 -10.14
N GLY A 26 7.40 -14.47 -9.59
CA GLY A 26 6.28 -15.00 -8.82
C GLY A 26 5.98 -14.21 -7.54
N LEU A 27 7.00 -13.64 -6.91
CA LEU A 27 6.86 -12.82 -5.70
C LEU A 27 6.52 -11.34 -5.99
N ARG A 28 6.99 -10.79 -7.11
CA ARG A 28 6.82 -9.37 -7.47
C ARG A 28 5.51 -9.03 -8.18
N ILE A 29 4.95 -9.94 -9.00
CA ILE A 29 3.66 -9.71 -9.69
C ILE A 29 2.51 -9.43 -8.71
N PRO A 30 2.36 -10.17 -7.60
CA PRO A 30 1.30 -9.87 -6.64
C PRO A 30 1.48 -8.51 -5.95
N VAL A 31 2.72 -8.04 -5.78
CA VAL A 31 3.01 -6.70 -5.22
C VAL A 31 2.56 -5.59 -6.17
N VAL A 32 2.73 -5.77 -7.49
CA VAL A 32 2.17 -4.83 -8.49
C VAL A 32 0.66 -4.72 -8.33
N TRP A 33 -0.03 -5.86 -8.22
CA TRP A 33 -1.48 -5.88 -8.06
C TRP A 33 -1.92 -5.19 -6.78
N LEU A 34 -1.20 -5.38 -5.68
CA LEU A 34 -1.47 -4.72 -4.42
C LEU A 34 -1.43 -3.20 -4.59
N TYR A 35 -0.35 -2.66 -5.18
CA TYR A 35 -0.27 -1.21 -5.42
C TYR A 35 -1.33 -0.70 -6.40
N THR A 36 -1.62 -1.43 -7.48
CA THR A 36 -2.64 -1.02 -8.45
C THR A 36 -4.04 -0.96 -7.82
N VAL A 37 -4.41 -1.95 -7.01
CA VAL A 37 -5.71 -1.97 -6.31
C VAL A 37 -5.84 -0.77 -5.39
N TRP A 38 -4.81 -0.47 -4.60
CA TRP A 38 -4.81 0.69 -3.71
C TRP A 38 -4.82 2.03 -4.46
N ALA A 39 -4.09 2.14 -5.58
CA ALA A 39 -4.10 3.33 -6.43
C ALA A 39 -5.50 3.63 -6.95
N VAL A 40 -6.21 2.61 -7.46
CA VAL A 40 -7.58 2.75 -7.98
C VAL A 40 -8.56 3.06 -6.85
N ALA A 41 -8.47 2.34 -5.73
CA ALA A 41 -9.38 2.51 -4.61
C ALA A 41 -9.29 3.92 -4.01
N TRP A 42 -8.08 4.45 -3.81
CA TRP A 42 -7.89 5.81 -3.34
C TRP A 42 -8.37 6.83 -4.35
N LEU A 43 -7.95 6.71 -5.62
CA LEU A 43 -8.30 7.68 -6.65
C LEU A 43 -9.83 7.77 -6.82
N VAL A 44 -10.49 6.63 -7.05
CA VAL A 44 -11.94 6.59 -7.30
C VAL A 44 -12.73 6.89 -6.03
N GLY A 45 -12.32 6.31 -4.89
CA GLY A 45 -13.02 6.48 -3.63
C GLY A 45 -13.00 7.93 -3.15
N PHE A 46 -11.83 8.57 -3.11
CA PHE A 46 -11.73 9.96 -2.69
C PHE A 46 -12.32 10.94 -3.71
N LEU A 47 -12.26 10.64 -5.02
CA LEU A 47 -12.99 11.45 -6.02
C LEU A 47 -14.50 11.37 -5.83
N ALA A 48 -15.07 10.21 -5.52
CA ALA A 48 -16.49 10.08 -5.23
C ALA A 48 -16.90 10.95 -4.03
N LEU A 49 -16.11 10.93 -2.94
CA LEU A 49 -16.33 11.78 -1.77
C LEU A 49 -16.16 13.27 -2.10
N TYR A 50 -15.16 13.62 -2.91
CA TYR A 50 -14.94 15.00 -3.36
C TYR A 50 -16.11 15.53 -4.20
N PHE A 51 -16.61 14.74 -5.15
CA PHE A 51 -17.78 15.12 -5.95
C PHE A 51 -19.05 15.22 -5.11
N ALA A 52 -19.21 14.39 -4.09
CA ALA A 52 -20.31 14.53 -3.14
C ALA A 52 -20.21 15.84 -2.34
N GLN A 53 -19.00 16.24 -1.93
CA GLN A 53 -18.78 17.51 -1.25
C GLN A 53 -19.11 18.73 -2.13
N LEU A 54 -18.94 18.61 -3.45
CA LEU A 54 -19.35 19.64 -4.41
C LEU A 54 -20.86 19.63 -4.73
N GLY A 55 -21.63 18.69 -4.19
CA GLY A 55 -23.05 18.50 -4.52
C GLY A 55 -23.31 17.88 -5.89
N LEU A 56 -22.29 17.29 -6.52
CA LEU A 56 -22.36 16.67 -7.85
C LEU A 56 -22.63 15.16 -7.78
N PHE A 57 -22.54 14.56 -6.60
CA PHE A 57 -22.77 13.13 -6.36
C PHE A 57 -23.48 12.93 -5.03
N ASP A 58 -24.29 11.87 -4.91
CA ASP A 58 -25.01 11.59 -3.68
C ASP A 58 -24.03 11.21 -2.54
N PRO A 59 -24.08 11.87 -1.37
CA PRO A 59 -23.14 11.60 -0.28
C PRO A 59 -23.20 10.17 0.27
N VAL A 60 -24.39 9.55 0.32
CA VAL A 60 -24.55 8.19 0.83
C VAL A 60 -23.97 7.20 -0.16
N ALA A 61 -24.27 7.35 -1.45
CA ALA A 61 -23.68 6.56 -2.52
C ALA A 61 -22.16 6.70 -2.56
N ALA A 62 -21.63 7.91 -2.39
CA ALA A 62 -20.19 8.17 -2.30
C ALA A 62 -19.54 7.41 -1.14
N GLY A 63 -20.17 7.45 0.04
CA GLY A 63 -19.72 6.70 1.22
C GLY A 63 -19.72 5.19 0.98
N ILE A 64 -20.75 4.65 0.33
CA ILE A 64 -20.82 3.22 -0.02
C ILE A 64 -19.73 2.84 -1.03
N VAL A 65 -19.53 3.64 -2.09
CA VAL A 65 -18.47 3.40 -3.08
C VAL A 65 -17.10 3.37 -2.41
N PHE A 66 -16.81 4.37 -1.57
CA PHE A 66 -15.57 4.44 -0.82
C PHE A 66 -15.39 3.21 0.09
N ALA A 67 -16.42 2.86 0.87
CA ALA A 67 -16.37 1.70 1.76
C ALA A 67 -16.12 0.39 1.02
N VAL A 68 -16.81 0.15 -0.09
CA VAL A 68 -16.64 -1.05 -0.92
C VAL A 68 -15.23 -1.13 -1.49
N LEU A 69 -14.68 -0.02 -1.99
CA LEU A 69 -13.32 0.02 -2.54
C LEU A 69 -12.26 -0.25 -1.47
N ILE A 70 -12.40 0.34 -0.28
CA ILE A 70 -11.46 0.14 0.83
C ILE A 70 -11.54 -1.30 1.34
N VAL A 71 -12.73 -1.82 1.63
CA VAL A 71 -12.92 -3.19 2.10
C VAL A 71 -12.42 -4.20 1.05
N GLY A 72 -12.74 -3.98 -0.23
CA GLY A 72 -12.25 -4.80 -1.33
C GLY A 72 -10.73 -4.81 -1.41
N SER A 73 -10.08 -3.66 -1.21
CA SER A 73 -8.61 -3.54 -1.22
C SER A 73 -7.95 -4.24 -0.04
N ILE A 74 -8.55 -4.17 1.15
CA ILE A 74 -8.09 -4.89 2.34
C ILE A 74 -8.18 -6.40 2.10
N VAL A 75 -9.31 -6.90 1.61
CA VAL A 75 -9.50 -8.33 1.32
C VAL A 75 -8.52 -8.79 0.25
N ALA A 76 -8.36 -8.03 -0.84
CA ALA A 76 -7.38 -8.34 -1.88
C ALA A 76 -5.95 -8.41 -1.31
N SER A 77 -5.58 -7.45 -0.46
CA SER A 77 -4.27 -7.42 0.21
C SER A 77 -4.06 -8.62 1.12
N ALA A 78 -5.06 -9.03 1.89
CA ALA A 78 -4.99 -10.22 2.75
C ALA A 78 -4.83 -11.52 1.94
N VAL A 79 -5.58 -11.66 0.84
CA VAL A 79 -5.47 -12.81 -0.07
C VAL A 79 -4.11 -12.86 -0.77
N ILE A 80 -3.61 -11.71 -1.24
CA ILE A 80 -2.28 -11.63 -1.88
C ILE A 80 -1.17 -11.89 -0.87
N GLY A 81 -1.23 -11.26 0.30
CA GLY A 81 -0.23 -11.39 1.36
C GLY A 81 -0.12 -12.81 1.91
N SER A 82 -1.26 -13.47 2.16
CA SER A 82 -1.28 -14.88 2.61
C SER A 82 -0.67 -15.83 1.57
N ARG A 83 -0.80 -15.54 0.28
CA ARG A 83 -0.18 -16.32 -0.80
C ARG A 83 1.33 -16.13 -0.87
N ILE A 84 1.82 -14.90 -0.68
CA ILE A 84 3.26 -14.59 -0.65
C ILE A 84 3.93 -15.22 0.59
N GLY A 85 3.28 -15.15 1.76
CA GLY A 85 3.84 -15.60 3.03
C GLY A 85 3.99 -17.13 3.19
N ARG A 86 3.33 -17.92 2.34
CA ARG A 86 3.24 -19.39 2.43
C ARG A 86 4.56 -20.18 2.25
N GLY A 87 5.71 -19.51 2.10
CA GLY A 87 7.01 -20.15 1.88
C GLY A 87 8.17 -19.63 2.72
N VAL A 88 7.96 -18.63 3.59
CA VAL A 88 9.03 -18.02 4.37
C VAL A 88 9.16 -18.73 5.73
N ARG A 89 10.25 -19.48 5.93
CA ARG A 89 10.60 -20.12 7.22
C ARG A 89 12.01 -19.67 7.65
N GLY A 90 12.17 -19.19 8.89
CA GLY A 90 13.45 -18.78 9.50
C GLY A 90 13.33 -17.61 10.49
N ASP A 91 14.46 -17.13 11.03
CA ASP A 91 14.58 -16.04 12.04
C ASP A 91 13.87 -14.72 11.65
N SER A 92 13.57 -14.53 10.36
CA SER A 92 12.75 -13.44 9.83
C SER A 92 11.26 -13.51 10.21
N GLN A 93 10.79 -14.58 10.87
CA GLN A 93 9.38 -14.75 11.22
C GLN A 93 8.88 -13.70 12.22
N PHE A 94 9.70 -13.32 13.21
CA PHE A 94 9.30 -12.34 14.22
C PHE A 94 9.06 -10.96 13.59
N ALA A 95 10.04 -10.42 12.85
CA ALA A 95 9.93 -9.11 12.21
C ALA A 95 8.75 -9.04 11.22
N GLY A 96 8.56 -10.08 10.40
CA GLY A 96 7.42 -10.17 9.48
C GLY A 96 6.07 -10.27 10.19
N THR A 97 6.00 -11.04 11.29
CA THR A 97 4.76 -11.18 12.08
C THR A 97 4.42 -9.87 12.78
N VAL A 98 5.40 -9.24 13.44
CA VAL A 98 5.21 -7.95 14.11
C VAL A 98 4.74 -6.92 13.08
N TYR A 99 5.43 -6.79 11.96
CA TYR A 99 5.05 -5.86 10.89
C TYR A 99 3.61 -6.12 10.39
N GLY A 100 3.26 -7.38 10.11
CA GLY A 100 1.92 -7.75 9.65
C GLY A 100 0.83 -7.44 10.67
N VAL A 101 1.06 -7.75 11.95
CA VAL A 101 0.13 -7.45 13.05
C VAL A 101 0.01 -5.94 13.30
N SER A 102 1.09 -5.19 13.14
CA SER A 102 1.08 -3.72 13.30
C SER A 102 0.08 -3.04 12.38
N TRP A 103 -0.14 -3.53 11.15
CA TRP A 103 -1.18 -2.97 10.27
C TRP A 103 -2.57 -3.00 10.90
N SER A 104 -2.98 -4.15 11.45
CA SER A 104 -4.28 -4.31 12.08
C SER A 104 -4.37 -3.54 13.41
N VAL A 105 -3.34 -3.65 14.26
CA VAL A 105 -3.32 -3.00 15.57
C VAL A 105 -3.34 -1.48 15.43
N CYS A 106 -2.50 -0.92 14.55
CA CYS A 106 -2.51 0.52 14.29
C CYS A 106 -3.85 0.95 13.68
N SER A 107 -4.40 0.20 12.72
CA SER A 107 -5.70 0.54 12.12
C SER A 107 -6.81 0.66 13.17
N VAL A 108 -6.85 -0.26 14.14
CA VAL A 108 -7.80 -0.20 15.25
C VAL A 108 -7.51 0.98 16.18
N ALA A 109 -6.24 1.22 16.52
CA ALA A 109 -5.86 2.33 17.40
C ALA A 109 -6.24 3.70 16.82
N PHE A 110 -5.96 3.95 15.55
CA PHE A 110 -6.32 5.20 14.88
C PHE A 110 -7.83 5.36 14.69
N ALA A 111 -8.55 4.27 14.45
CA ALA A 111 -10.01 4.27 14.43
C ALA A 111 -10.59 4.66 15.80
N LEU A 112 -10.15 4.01 16.87
CA LEU A 112 -10.61 4.28 18.24
C LEU A 112 -10.29 5.71 18.68
N LEU A 113 -9.13 6.23 18.31
CA LEU A 113 -8.79 7.64 18.56
C LEU A 113 -9.79 8.59 17.88
N GLY A 114 -10.11 8.36 16.60
CA GLY A 114 -11.10 9.17 15.89
C GLY A 114 -12.51 9.05 16.48
N ILE A 115 -12.93 7.84 16.83
CA ILE A 115 -14.24 7.59 17.47
C ILE A 115 -14.31 8.30 18.83
N GLY A 116 -13.24 8.26 19.62
CA GLY A 116 -13.15 8.99 20.89
C GLY A 116 -13.26 10.50 20.69
N LEU A 117 -12.58 11.06 19.69
CA LEU A 117 -12.68 12.49 19.36
C LEU A 117 -14.08 12.89 18.90
N ILE A 118 -14.78 12.03 18.15
CA ILE A 118 -16.19 12.24 17.79
C ILE A 118 -17.06 12.24 19.05
N ALA A 119 -16.82 11.32 19.99
CA ALA A 119 -17.55 11.29 21.26
C ALA A 119 -17.34 12.56 22.09
N GLU A 120 -16.17 13.20 21.98
CA GLU A 120 -15.83 14.49 22.61
C GLU A 120 -16.29 15.72 21.78
N GLY A 121 -17.10 15.53 20.73
CA GLY A 121 -17.71 16.62 19.97
C GLY A 121 -16.95 17.07 18.73
N MET A 122 -16.03 16.27 18.18
CA MET A 122 -15.43 16.52 16.87
C MET A 122 -16.51 16.64 15.78
N PRO A 123 -16.59 17.77 15.04
CA PRO A 123 -17.53 17.94 13.93
C PRO A 123 -17.30 16.91 12.81
N GLY A 124 -18.37 16.53 12.11
CA GLY A 124 -18.30 15.55 11.01
C GLY A 124 -17.32 15.93 9.90
N ASP A 125 -17.25 17.22 9.53
CA ASP A 125 -16.29 17.71 8.53
C ASP A 125 -14.84 17.53 8.99
N LEU A 126 -14.58 17.77 10.29
CA LEU A 126 -13.26 17.56 10.87
C LEU A 126 -12.91 16.07 10.96
N ALA A 127 -13.89 15.20 11.23
CA ALA A 127 -13.71 13.76 11.14
C ALA A 127 -13.39 13.31 9.70
N GLY A 128 -14.05 13.91 8.71
CA GLY A 128 -13.78 13.70 7.28
C GLY A 128 -12.38 14.12 6.83
N ILE A 129 -11.74 15.05 7.55
CA ILE A 129 -10.32 15.42 7.37
C ILE A 129 -9.40 14.48 8.17
N TYR A 130 -9.76 14.20 9.42
CA TYR A 130 -8.96 13.43 10.36
C TYR A 130 -8.70 12.02 9.85
N PHE A 131 -9.74 11.25 9.51
CA PHE A 131 -9.55 9.83 9.18
C PHE A 131 -8.63 9.61 7.98
N PRO A 132 -8.83 10.25 6.81
CA PRO A 132 -7.92 10.08 5.68
C PRO A 132 -6.47 10.44 6.02
N SER A 133 -6.28 11.55 6.75
CA SER A 133 -4.96 12.06 7.11
C SER A 133 -4.26 11.17 8.12
N ALA A 134 -4.97 10.74 9.15
CA ALA A 134 -4.48 9.83 10.19
C ALA A 134 -4.07 8.47 9.59
N TYR A 135 -4.89 7.90 8.70
CA TYR A 135 -4.55 6.65 8.03
C TYR A 135 -3.39 6.82 7.04
N ALA A 136 -3.27 7.97 6.35
CA ALA A 136 -2.10 8.25 5.52
C ALA A 136 -0.80 8.28 6.36
N LEU A 137 -0.82 8.95 7.52
CA LEU A 137 0.30 8.98 8.45
C LEU A 137 0.64 7.59 8.99
N MET A 138 -0.38 6.81 9.35
CA MET A 138 -0.24 5.43 9.81
C MET A 138 0.43 4.57 8.73
N CYS A 139 -0.11 4.55 7.52
CA CYS A 139 0.44 3.80 6.39
C CYS A 139 1.88 4.25 6.09
N GLY A 140 2.14 5.56 6.12
CA GLY A 140 3.47 6.11 5.89
C GLY A 140 4.50 5.63 6.90
N THR A 141 4.13 5.62 8.18
CA THR A 141 4.98 5.13 9.29
C THR A 141 5.25 3.63 9.17
N LEU A 142 4.23 2.84 8.83
CA LEU A 142 4.42 1.41 8.62
C LEU A 142 5.34 1.16 7.41
N TYR A 143 5.16 1.85 6.30
CA TYR A 143 6.10 1.72 5.18
C TYR A 143 7.54 2.11 5.52
N LEU A 144 7.77 3.10 6.39
CA LEU A 144 9.12 3.38 6.92
C LEU A 144 9.68 2.21 7.74
N ALA A 145 8.86 1.61 8.60
CA ALA A 145 9.26 0.43 9.37
C ALA A 145 9.59 -0.75 8.44
N GLY A 146 8.79 -0.98 7.40
CA GLY A 146 9.05 -2.00 6.40
C GLY A 146 10.33 -1.73 5.60
N ALA A 147 10.57 -0.47 5.24
CA ALA A 147 11.82 -0.06 4.60
C ALA A 147 13.04 -0.33 5.49
N ALA A 148 12.93 -0.12 6.79
CA ALA A 148 14.00 -0.40 7.75
C ALA A 148 14.24 -1.91 7.94
N VAL A 149 13.17 -2.70 8.00
CA VAL A 149 13.25 -4.17 8.20
C VAL A 149 13.79 -4.89 6.97
N TRP A 150 13.38 -4.47 5.76
CA TRP A 150 13.72 -5.17 4.52
C TRP A 150 14.67 -4.40 3.59
N HIS A 151 15.20 -3.25 4.02
CA HIS A 151 16.03 -2.36 3.20
C HIS A 151 15.40 -1.97 1.86
N ASP A 152 14.06 -1.82 1.85
CA ASP A 152 13.29 -1.55 0.64
C ASP A 152 13.15 -0.04 0.40
N ARG A 153 13.87 0.46 -0.60
CA ARG A 153 13.83 1.89 -1.01
C ARG A 153 12.46 2.31 -1.53
N LEU A 154 11.68 1.40 -2.11
CA LEU A 154 10.35 1.75 -2.60
C LEU A 154 9.44 2.08 -1.42
N GLN A 155 9.42 1.22 -0.39
CA GLN A 155 8.68 1.49 0.84
C GLN A 155 9.14 2.78 1.53
N LEU A 156 10.44 3.10 1.51
CA LEU A 156 10.94 4.36 2.06
C LEU A 156 10.29 5.57 1.35
N VAL A 157 10.31 5.59 0.01
CA VAL A 157 9.76 6.71 -0.78
C VAL A 157 8.25 6.81 -0.61
N LEU A 158 7.53 5.69 -0.70
CA LEU A 158 6.08 5.65 -0.50
C LEU A 158 5.70 6.11 0.92
N GLY A 159 6.46 5.66 1.91
CA GLY A 159 6.27 6.02 3.32
C GLY A 159 6.43 7.52 3.57
N LEU A 160 7.53 8.10 3.09
CA LEU A 160 7.77 9.55 3.19
C LEU A 160 6.71 10.37 2.45
N ALA A 161 6.28 9.95 1.26
CA ALA A 161 5.24 10.63 0.51
C ALA A 161 3.90 10.64 1.27
N LEU A 162 3.50 9.50 1.84
CA LEU A 162 2.27 9.40 2.63
C LEU A 162 2.34 10.21 3.93
N LEU A 163 3.50 10.27 4.58
CA LEU A 163 3.71 11.12 5.76
C LEU A 163 3.54 12.60 5.42
N VAL A 164 4.15 13.06 4.32
CA VAL A 164 4.01 14.45 3.88
C VAL A 164 2.55 14.76 3.52
N VAL A 165 1.90 13.90 2.75
CA VAL A 165 0.49 14.08 2.35
C VAL A 165 -0.43 14.10 3.58
N GLY A 166 -0.30 13.11 4.47
CA GLY A 166 -1.11 13.03 5.69
C GLY A 166 -0.89 14.20 6.65
N ALA A 167 0.32 14.77 6.69
CA ALA A 167 0.61 15.94 7.51
C ALA A 167 0.10 17.25 6.88
N VAL A 168 0.17 17.40 5.56
CA VAL A 168 -0.17 18.65 4.86
C VAL A 168 -1.67 18.75 4.55
N ALA A 169 -2.33 17.64 4.23
CA ALA A 169 -3.72 17.64 3.79
C ALA A 169 -4.71 18.30 4.78
N PRO A 170 -4.57 18.16 6.12
CA PRO A 170 -5.47 18.80 7.07
C PRO A 170 -5.52 20.33 6.98
N PHE A 171 -4.44 20.98 6.55
CA PHE A 171 -4.36 22.44 6.44
C PHE A 171 -5.18 23.02 5.28
N LEU A 172 -5.72 22.17 4.40
CA LEU A 172 -6.42 22.59 3.19
C LEU A 172 -7.96 22.63 3.35
N GLY A 173 -8.49 22.14 4.48
CA GLY A 173 -9.93 21.95 4.68
C GLY A 173 -10.49 20.72 3.93
N LEU A 174 -11.78 20.42 4.10
CA LEU A 174 -12.36 19.13 3.71
C LEU A 174 -12.27 18.82 2.21
N GLY A 175 -12.79 19.71 1.34
CA GLY A 175 -12.81 19.46 -0.11
C GLY A 175 -11.41 19.27 -0.70
N PRO A 176 -10.49 20.24 -0.56
CA PRO A 176 -9.12 20.10 -1.03
C PRO A 176 -8.35 18.92 -0.41
N ASN A 177 -8.63 18.56 0.85
CA ASN A 177 -8.05 17.37 1.49
C ASN A 177 -8.45 16.10 0.74
N LEU A 178 -9.75 15.92 0.44
CA LEU A 178 -10.24 14.77 -0.32
C LEU A 178 -9.61 14.69 -1.72
N LEU A 179 -9.50 15.83 -2.41
CA LEU A 179 -8.87 15.88 -3.72
C LEU A 179 -7.37 15.53 -3.65
N LEU A 180 -6.66 16.08 -2.66
CA LEU A 180 -5.25 15.76 -2.45
C LEU A 180 -5.07 14.28 -2.15
N MET A 181 -5.92 13.68 -1.31
CA MET A 181 -5.89 12.24 -1.02
C MET A 181 -6.13 11.41 -2.28
N ALA A 182 -7.09 11.79 -3.13
CA ALA A 182 -7.33 11.09 -4.39
C ALA A 182 -6.10 11.08 -5.30
N VAL A 183 -5.51 12.26 -5.51
CA VAL A 183 -4.33 12.42 -6.37
C VAL A 183 -3.11 11.74 -5.76
N ALA A 184 -2.88 11.95 -4.47
CA ALA A 184 -1.75 11.36 -3.77
C ALA A 184 -1.81 9.83 -3.79
N GLY A 185 -2.96 9.22 -3.49
CA GLY A 185 -3.11 7.77 -3.57
C GLY A 185 -2.87 7.24 -4.98
N GLY A 186 -3.46 7.88 -6.00
CA GLY A 186 -3.25 7.51 -7.39
C GLY A 186 -1.78 7.59 -7.82
N VAL A 187 -1.08 8.66 -7.46
CA VAL A 187 0.32 8.89 -7.84
C VAL A 187 1.28 8.03 -7.03
N VAL A 188 1.15 7.99 -5.70
CA VAL A 188 2.06 7.26 -4.80
C VAL A 188 1.97 5.76 -5.09
N PHE A 189 0.78 5.18 -5.06
CA PHE A 189 0.62 3.75 -5.33
C PHE A 189 0.80 3.43 -6.83
N GLY A 190 0.37 4.30 -7.74
CA GLY A 190 0.59 4.11 -9.18
C GLY A 190 2.08 4.12 -9.57
N ALA A 191 2.88 5.00 -8.97
CA ALA A 191 4.33 5.01 -9.13
C ALA A 191 4.95 3.73 -8.57
N GLY A 192 4.48 3.25 -7.42
CA GLY A 192 4.91 1.97 -6.85
C GLY A 192 4.64 0.77 -7.77
N ALA A 193 3.45 0.72 -8.37
CA ALA A 193 3.10 -0.29 -9.37
C ALA A 193 4.00 -0.21 -10.61
N LEU A 194 4.24 1.00 -11.14
CA LEU A 194 5.07 1.22 -12.31
C LEU A 194 6.54 0.85 -12.08
N VAL A 195 7.12 1.25 -10.94
CA VAL A 195 8.49 0.89 -10.56
C VAL A 195 8.62 -0.62 -10.44
N THR A 196 7.68 -1.26 -9.74
CA THR A 196 7.68 -2.72 -9.58
C THR A 196 7.56 -3.42 -10.94
N LEU A 197 6.70 -2.95 -11.83
CA LEU A 197 6.57 -3.45 -13.22
C LEU A 197 7.86 -3.28 -14.04
N ARG A 198 8.55 -2.14 -13.93
CA ARG A 198 9.82 -1.90 -14.64
C ARG A 198 10.94 -2.84 -14.18
N THR A 199 10.93 -3.25 -12.91
CA THR A 199 11.87 -4.27 -12.42
C THR A 199 11.55 -5.69 -12.91
N LEU A 200 10.35 -5.90 -13.47
CA LEU A 200 9.91 -7.18 -14.04
C LEU A 200 10.14 -7.27 -15.56
N SER A 201 10.28 -6.15 -16.26
CA SER A 201 10.62 -6.16 -17.68
C SER A 201 12.10 -6.53 -17.86
N PRO A 202 12.44 -7.54 -18.68
CA PRO A 202 13.83 -7.84 -19.00
C PRO A 202 14.47 -6.57 -19.58
N GLN A 203 15.60 -6.14 -19.01
CA GLN A 203 16.44 -5.15 -19.66
C GLN A 203 16.79 -5.73 -21.04
N ARG A 204 16.35 -5.04 -22.09
CA ARG A 204 16.70 -5.38 -23.47
C ARG A 204 18.18 -5.13 -23.71
#